data_AF-A0A535XX22-F1
#
_entry.id   AF-A0A535XX22-F1
#
_cell.length_a   1.000
_cell.length_b   1.000
_cell.length_c   1.000
_cell.angle_alpha   90.00
_cell.angle_beta   90.00
_cell.angle_gamma   90.00
#
_symmetry.space_group_name_H-M   'P 1'
#
loop_
_entity.id
_entity.type
_entity.pdbx_description
1 polymer ?
#
loop_
_entity_poly.entity_id
_entity_poly.type
_entity_poly.pdbx_seq_one_letter_code
_entity_poly.pdbx_strand_id
1 'polypeptide(L)'
;MATRRTAIDEAGRQGRRHLDEVLRDLRDARLAAGLSQREVARALRVSRQQVTRWERGASAKYLVQLARWGATVGLDVSVRAFAGGSPLRDAGQLRVLGRVRAAIGERWKWRTEVPVSSHPLERRAFDAVISAGGVHIGLEIITRLTDAQAQSRAALLKQEAAGLPILVLVLAESRRNRLALAAALPTLEPSFPTRPRAVLTSLRVGEPPAANGIFLV
;
A
#
# COMPACT_ATOMS: atom_id res chain seq x y z
N MET A 1 -38.73 -2.35 24.42
CA MET A 1 -37.44 -1.63 24.26
C MET A 1 -36.29 -2.42 24.90
N ALA A 2 -35.73 -3.43 24.22
CA ALA A 2 -34.74 -4.36 24.81
C ALA A 2 -33.47 -4.59 23.97
N THR A 3 -33.25 -3.85 22.88
CA THR A 3 -32.28 -4.23 21.83
C THR A 3 -31.01 -3.39 21.74
N ARG A 4 -30.90 -2.27 22.50
CA ARG A 4 -29.79 -1.31 22.33
C ARG A 4 -28.59 -1.56 23.25
N ARG A 5 -28.79 -2.12 24.45
CA ARG A 5 -27.68 -2.48 25.38
C ARG A 5 -26.87 -3.68 24.88
N THR A 6 -27.52 -4.69 24.30
CA THR A 6 -26.86 -5.90 23.78
C THR A 6 -25.93 -5.61 22.60
N ALA A 7 -26.33 -4.73 21.68
CA ALA A 7 -25.50 -4.34 20.53
C ALA A 7 -24.25 -3.55 20.96
N ILE A 8 -24.37 -2.66 21.95
CA ILE A 8 -23.23 -1.90 22.49
C ILE A 8 -22.27 -2.83 23.25
N ASP A 9 -22.79 -3.80 24.01
CA ASP A 9 -21.99 -4.78 24.73
C ASP A 9 -21.26 -5.74 23.78
N GLU A 10 -21.91 -6.18 22.70
CA GLU A 10 -21.29 -7.01 21.66
C GLU A 10 -20.22 -6.22 20.89
N ALA A 11 -20.50 -4.97 20.51
CA ALA A 11 -19.51 -4.09 19.88
C ALA A 11 -18.30 -3.86 20.81
N GLY A 12 -18.52 -3.74 22.12
CA GLY A 12 -17.44 -3.67 23.10
C GLY A 12 -16.59 -4.94 23.17
N ARG A 13 -17.21 -6.12 23.11
CA ARG A 13 -16.51 -7.42 23.05
C ARG A 13 -15.71 -7.57 21.76
N GLN A 14 -16.32 -7.25 20.63
CA GLN A 14 -15.71 -7.29 19.30
C GLN A 14 -14.53 -6.31 19.21
N GLY A 15 -14.68 -5.08 19.69
CA GLY A 15 -13.60 -4.10 19.74
C GLY A 15 -12.41 -4.56 20.60
N ARG A 16 -12.67 -5.30 21.68
CA ARG A 16 -11.59 -5.89 22.49
C ARG A 16 -10.87 -7.02 21.76
N ARG A 17 -11.61 -7.91 21.07
CA ARG A 17 -11.03 -8.98 20.24
C ARG A 17 -10.15 -8.43 19.13
N HIS A 18 -10.65 -7.43 18.37
CA HIS A 18 -9.88 -6.78 17.30
C HIS A 18 -8.59 -6.13 17.83
N LEU A 19 -8.63 -5.51 19.00
CA LEU A 19 -7.43 -4.96 19.62
C LEU A 19 -6.42 -6.05 20.01
N ASP A 20 -6.90 -7.14 20.62
CA ASP A 20 -6.04 -8.25 21.04
C ASP A 20 -5.40 -8.97 19.83
N GLU A 21 -6.11 -9.03 18.69
CA GLU A 21 -5.55 -9.46 17.40
C GLU A 21 -4.45 -8.53 16.91
N VAL A 22 -4.73 -7.23 16.81
CA VAL A 22 -3.74 -6.22 16.38
C VAL A 22 -2.50 -6.22 17.25
N LEU A 23 -2.63 -6.31 18.58
CA LEU A 23 -1.50 -6.32 19.49
C LEU A 23 -0.67 -7.60 19.38
N ARG A 24 -1.29 -8.74 19.04
CA ARG A 24 -0.58 -9.98 18.71
C ARG A 24 0.20 -9.82 17.41
N ASP A 25 -0.44 -9.32 16.36
CA ASP A 25 0.21 -9.09 15.07
C ASP A 25 1.42 -8.15 15.20
N LEU A 26 1.31 -7.08 15.99
CA LEU A 26 2.41 -6.16 16.27
C LEU A 26 3.55 -6.82 17.06
N ARG A 27 3.23 -7.68 18.03
CA ARG A 27 4.22 -8.46 18.78
C ARG A 27 4.96 -9.44 17.88
N ASP A 28 4.24 -10.16 17.04
CA ASP A 28 4.79 -11.17 16.14
C ASP A 28 5.66 -10.50 15.07
N ALA A 29 5.21 -9.37 14.51
CA ALA A 29 6.01 -8.56 13.59
C ALA A 29 7.29 -8.01 14.25
N ARG A 30 7.23 -7.59 15.51
CA ARG A 30 8.42 -7.17 16.27
C ARG A 30 9.42 -8.32 16.40
N LEU A 31 8.95 -9.50 16.79
CA LEU A 31 9.78 -10.69 16.97
C LEU A 31 10.40 -11.15 15.66
N ALA A 32 9.63 -11.19 14.58
CA ALA A 32 10.11 -11.53 13.23
C ALA A 32 11.17 -10.55 12.72
N ALA A 33 11.06 -9.27 13.09
CA ALA A 33 12.06 -8.24 12.77
C ALA A 33 13.29 -8.23 13.70
N GLY A 34 13.38 -9.16 14.67
CA GLY A 34 14.49 -9.22 15.62
C GLY A 34 14.54 -8.06 16.63
N LEU A 35 13.49 -7.25 16.72
CA LEU A 35 13.48 -6.04 17.55
C LEU A 35 13.18 -6.35 19.01
N SER A 36 13.93 -5.74 19.92
CA SER A 36 13.64 -5.77 21.35
C SER A 36 12.53 -4.78 21.73
N GLN A 37 11.85 -5.02 22.86
CA GLN A 37 10.89 -4.07 23.42
C GLN A 37 11.52 -2.71 23.77
N ARG A 38 12.83 -2.67 24.08
CA ARG A 38 13.56 -1.42 24.38
C ARG A 38 13.73 -0.57 23.13
N GLU A 39 14.02 -1.19 21.99
CA GLU A 39 14.16 -0.48 20.71
C GLU A 39 12.83 0.11 20.25
N VAL A 40 11.74 -0.65 20.36
CA VAL A 40 10.39 -0.16 20.08
C VAL A 40 10.00 0.98 21.02
N ALA A 41 10.26 0.83 22.33
CA ALA A 41 9.96 1.87 23.31
C ALA A 41 10.71 3.17 23.02
N ARG A 42 11.99 3.09 22.64
CA ARG A 42 12.81 4.24 22.24
C ARG A 42 12.23 4.94 21.01
N ALA A 43 11.89 4.19 19.97
CA ALA A 43 11.32 4.74 18.74
C ALA A 43 9.98 5.46 18.99
N LEU A 44 9.16 4.91 19.88
CA LEU A 44 7.86 5.47 20.25
C LEU A 44 7.93 6.54 21.36
N ARG A 45 9.12 6.82 21.91
CA ARG A 45 9.34 7.73 23.06
C ARG A 45 8.48 7.36 24.29
N VAL A 46 8.37 6.07 24.58
CA VAL A 46 7.66 5.54 25.76
C VAL A 46 8.58 4.65 26.61
N SER A 47 8.13 4.25 27.80
CA SER A 47 8.87 3.30 28.63
C SER A 47 8.76 1.86 28.10
N ARG A 48 9.78 1.04 28.35
CA ARG A 48 9.74 -0.41 28.03
C ARG A 48 8.56 -1.12 28.71
N GLN A 49 8.22 -0.72 29.94
CA GLN A 49 7.08 -1.26 30.68
C GLN A 49 5.75 -0.94 29.98
N GLN A 50 5.65 0.19 29.29
CA GLN A 50 4.47 0.53 28.49
C GLN A 50 4.32 -0.41 27.29
N VAL A 51 5.40 -0.72 26.57
CA VAL A 51 5.40 -1.73 25.50
C VAL A 51 5.06 -3.12 26.06
N THR A 52 5.61 -3.50 27.21
CA THR A 52 5.25 -4.77 27.88
C THR A 52 3.75 -4.83 28.22
N ARG A 53 3.14 -3.72 28.66
CA ARG A 53 1.69 -3.65 28.94
C ARG A 53 0.86 -3.77 27.66
N TRP A 54 1.27 -3.10 26.59
CA TRP A 54 0.61 -3.17 25.29
C TRP A 54 0.64 -4.59 24.71
N GLU A 55 1.80 -5.24 24.67
CA GLU A 55 1.93 -6.62 24.19
C GLU A 55 1.17 -7.66 25.04
N ARG A 56 0.75 -7.27 26.25
CA ARG A 56 -0.10 -8.08 27.16
C ARG A 56 -1.58 -7.73 27.08
N GLY A 57 -2.00 -6.85 26.16
CA GLY A 57 -3.41 -6.46 26.01
C GLY A 57 -3.91 -5.49 27.09
N ALA A 58 -3.02 -4.92 27.92
CA ALA A 58 -3.42 -4.08 29.07
C ALA A 58 -3.84 -2.64 28.66
N SER A 59 -4.16 -2.37 27.39
CA SER A 59 -4.51 -1.04 26.89
C SER A 59 -5.73 -1.08 25.98
N ALA A 60 -6.87 -1.42 26.56
CA ALA A 60 -8.12 -1.66 25.84
C ALA A 60 -9.12 -0.50 25.84
N LYS A 61 -8.86 0.59 26.57
CA LYS A 61 -9.94 1.54 26.91
C LYS A 61 -10.43 2.34 25.71
N TYR A 62 -9.56 2.93 24.90
CA TYR A 62 -10.00 3.86 23.85
C TYR A 62 -10.71 3.17 22.69
N LEU A 63 -10.18 2.05 22.19
CA LEU A 63 -10.81 1.36 21.06
C LEU A 63 -12.16 0.74 21.42
N VAL A 64 -12.28 0.17 22.62
CA VAL A 64 -13.56 -0.38 23.10
C VAL A 64 -14.61 0.72 23.24
N GLN A 65 -14.22 1.92 23.70
CA GLN A 65 -15.15 3.05 23.78
C GLN A 65 -15.55 3.58 22.40
N LEU A 66 -14.62 3.62 21.44
CA LEU A 66 -14.93 3.96 20.04
C LEU A 66 -15.92 2.95 19.41
N ALA A 67 -15.73 1.65 19.64
CA ALA A 67 -16.65 0.62 19.15
C ALA A 67 -18.04 0.75 19.77
N ARG A 68 -18.11 1.03 21.07
CA ARG A 68 -19.37 1.31 21.77
C ARG A 68 -20.06 2.56 21.22
N TRP A 69 -19.31 3.64 20.97
CA TRP A 69 -19.86 4.84 20.35
C TRP A 69 -20.33 4.56 18.92
N GLY A 70 -19.56 3.87 18.09
CA GLY A 70 -20.00 3.43 16.76
C GLY A 70 -21.37 2.76 16.82
N ALA A 71 -21.56 1.82 17.74
CA ALA A 71 -22.84 1.14 17.93
C ALA A 71 -24.00 2.08 18.34
N THR A 72 -23.74 3.18 19.07
CA THR A 72 -24.81 4.14 19.40
C THR A 72 -25.30 4.92 18.18
N VAL A 73 -24.44 5.06 17.15
CA VAL A 73 -24.75 5.78 15.91
C VAL A 73 -24.98 4.86 14.70
N GLY A 74 -25.07 3.54 14.92
CA GLY A 74 -25.33 2.55 13.86
C GLY A 74 -24.13 2.19 12.99
N LEU A 75 -22.91 2.42 13.47
CA LEU A 75 -21.64 2.12 12.79
C LEU A 75 -20.91 0.96 13.49
N ASP A 76 -20.19 0.15 12.71
CA ASP A 76 -19.28 -0.87 13.24
C ASP A 76 -17.82 -0.37 13.13
N VAL A 77 -17.03 -0.57 14.19
CA VAL A 77 -15.65 -0.07 14.29
C VAL A 77 -14.69 -1.27 14.31
N SER A 78 -13.87 -1.37 13.26
CA SER A 78 -12.87 -2.43 13.10
C SER A 78 -11.48 -1.83 12.93
N VAL A 79 -10.49 -2.44 13.58
CA VAL A 79 -9.06 -2.11 13.41
C VAL A 79 -8.32 -3.39 13.07
N ARG A 80 -7.44 -3.32 12.07
CA ARG A 80 -6.61 -4.44 11.62
C ARG A 80 -5.19 -3.94 11.40
N ALA A 81 -4.20 -4.76 11.78
CA ALA A 81 -2.81 -4.53 11.42
C ALA A 81 -2.61 -5.11 10.02
N PHE A 82 -1.93 -4.35 9.16
CA PHE A 82 -1.49 -4.83 7.86
C PHE A 82 0.02 -4.67 7.81
N ALA A 83 0.71 -5.61 7.15
CA ALA A 83 2.12 -5.45 6.87
C ALA A 83 2.34 -4.11 6.14
N GLY A 84 3.16 -3.23 6.70
CA GLY A 84 3.66 -2.06 5.99
C GLY A 84 4.70 -2.54 4.98
N GLY A 85 4.31 -2.66 3.71
CA GLY A 85 5.08 -3.34 2.64
C GLY A 85 4.28 -4.51 2.07
N SER A 86 4.31 -4.69 0.75
CA SER A 86 3.38 -5.49 -0.06
C SER A 86 2.87 -6.76 0.64
N PRO A 87 1.58 -6.81 1.03
CA PRO A 87 0.91 -8.08 1.30
C PRO A 87 1.12 -8.98 0.08
N LEU A 88 1.26 -10.28 0.29
CA LEU A 88 1.18 -11.30 -0.75
C LEU A 88 0.18 -10.82 -1.82
N ARG A 89 0.68 -10.45 -3.01
CA ARG A 89 -0.08 -9.70 -4.02
C ARG A 89 -1.49 -10.25 -4.15
N ASP A 90 -2.49 -9.38 -4.13
CA ASP A 90 -3.83 -9.85 -4.42
C ASP A 90 -3.85 -10.48 -5.83
N ALA A 91 -4.70 -11.49 -6.05
CA ALA A 91 -4.74 -12.20 -7.32
C ALA A 91 -5.00 -11.27 -8.53
N GLY A 92 -5.55 -10.08 -8.30
CA GLY A 92 -5.75 -9.05 -9.32
C GLY A 92 -4.44 -8.39 -9.72
N GLN A 93 -3.59 -8.03 -8.76
CA GLN A 93 -2.29 -7.42 -8.99
C GLN A 93 -1.35 -8.36 -9.75
N LEU A 94 -1.33 -9.65 -9.38
CA LEU A 94 -0.57 -10.68 -10.14
C LEU A 94 -1.06 -10.81 -11.59
N ARG A 95 -2.38 -10.79 -11.82
CA ARG A 95 -2.96 -10.82 -13.16
C ARG A 95 -2.55 -9.61 -13.98
N VAL A 96 -2.58 -8.41 -13.40
CA VAL A 96 -2.15 -7.18 -14.10
C VAL A 96 -0.66 -7.26 -14.42
N LEU A 97 0.19 -7.69 -13.48
CA LEU A 97 1.63 -7.86 -13.74
C LEU A 97 1.93 -8.86 -14.85
N GLY A 98 1.21 -9.98 -14.89
CA GLY A 98 1.31 -10.94 -16.00
C GLY A 98 0.96 -10.31 -17.35
N ARG A 99 -0.11 -9.51 -17.40
CA ARG A 99 -0.50 -8.77 -18.61
C ARG A 99 0.53 -7.72 -19.00
N VAL A 100 1.10 -6.97 -18.04
CA VAL A 100 2.21 -6.03 -18.33
C VAL A 100 3.39 -6.78 -18.93
N ARG A 101 3.83 -7.87 -18.30
CA ARG A 101 4.99 -8.63 -18.77
C ARG A 101 4.79 -9.15 -20.19
N ALA A 102 3.58 -9.59 -20.53
CA ALA A 102 3.22 -10.00 -21.88
C ALA A 102 3.09 -8.83 -22.88
N ALA A 103 2.81 -7.62 -22.40
CA ALA A 103 2.53 -6.46 -23.24
C ALA A 103 3.77 -5.62 -23.57
N ILE A 104 4.90 -5.79 -22.87
CA ILE A 104 6.15 -5.04 -23.10
C ILE A 104 7.18 -5.89 -23.86
N GLY A 105 8.15 -5.25 -24.51
CA GLY A 105 9.16 -5.94 -25.31
C GLY A 105 10.10 -6.83 -24.49
N GLU A 106 10.63 -7.89 -25.12
CA GLU A 106 11.50 -8.88 -24.46
C GLU A 106 12.86 -8.31 -24.02
N ARG A 107 13.27 -7.16 -24.57
CA ARG A 107 14.51 -6.46 -24.22
C ARG A 107 14.58 -6.03 -22.75
N TRP A 108 13.43 -5.91 -22.09
CA TRP A 108 13.36 -5.51 -20.69
C TRP A 108 13.70 -6.67 -19.75
N LYS A 109 14.76 -6.48 -18.95
CA LYS A 109 14.95 -7.27 -17.73
C LYS A 109 13.83 -6.91 -16.75
N TRP A 110 13.26 -7.92 -16.11
CA TRP A 110 12.09 -7.78 -15.25
C TRP A 110 12.42 -8.22 -13.83
N ARG A 111 12.20 -7.34 -12.86
CA ARG A 111 12.35 -7.65 -11.42
C ARG A 111 11.09 -7.21 -10.69
N THR A 112 10.65 -8.00 -9.73
CA THR A 112 9.45 -7.75 -8.92
C THR A 112 9.82 -7.49 -7.47
N GLU A 113 8.97 -6.75 -6.75
CA GLU A 113 9.17 -6.40 -5.33
C GLU A 113 10.56 -5.79 -5.09
N VAL A 114 10.91 -4.79 -5.91
CA VAL A 114 12.25 -4.17 -5.85
C VAL A 114 12.25 -3.12 -4.75
N PRO A 115 13.05 -3.28 -3.67
CA PRO A 115 13.09 -2.32 -2.57
C PRO A 115 13.50 -0.92 -3.06
N VAL A 116 12.89 0.10 -2.47
CA VAL A 116 13.23 1.52 -2.73
C VAL A 116 14.65 1.85 -2.28
N SER A 117 15.13 1.19 -1.22
CA SER A 117 16.52 1.30 -0.78
C SER A 117 16.99 0.00 -0.14
N SER A 118 18.31 -0.12 0.09
CA SER A 118 18.91 -1.23 0.85
C SER A 118 18.77 -1.06 2.37
N HIS A 119 18.13 0.00 2.86
CA HIS A 119 18.02 0.27 4.29
C HIS A 119 17.07 -0.74 4.96
N PRO A 120 17.45 -1.43 6.05
CA PRO A 120 16.65 -2.52 6.63
C PRO A 120 15.26 -2.12 7.15
N LEU A 121 15.08 -0.84 7.51
CA LEU A 121 13.79 -0.30 7.96
C LEU A 121 12.95 0.28 6.81
N GLU A 122 13.53 0.44 5.61
CA GLU A 122 12.78 0.85 4.42
C GLU A 122 12.07 -0.38 3.86
N ARG A 123 10.74 -0.36 3.95
CA ARG A 123 9.89 -1.48 3.53
C ARG A 123 9.14 -1.21 2.23
N ARG A 124 9.25 0.01 1.69
CA ARG A 124 8.64 0.35 0.41
C ARG A 124 9.39 -0.38 -0.70
N ALA A 125 8.62 -0.95 -1.62
CA ALA A 125 9.11 -1.57 -2.84
C ALA A 125 8.27 -1.12 -4.02
N PHE A 126 8.84 -1.22 -5.22
CA PHE A 126 8.11 -1.18 -6.47
C PHE A 126 7.54 -2.55 -6.79
N ASP A 127 6.32 -2.57 -7.33
CA ASP A 127 5.70 -3.81 -7.78
C ASP A 127 6.55 -4.49 -8.86
N ALA A 128 7.10 -3.69 -9.78
CA ALA A 128 8.14 -4.14 -10.67
C ALA A 128 9.10 -3.01 -11.04
N VAL A 129 10.32 -3.37 -11.39
CA VAL A 129 11.28 -2.50 -12.09
C VAL A 129 11.70 -3.22 -13.36
N ILE A 130 11.65 -2.49 -14.46
CA ILE A 130 12.18 -2.93 -15.74
C ILE A 130 13.48 -2.19 -16.06
N SER A 131 14.42 -2.88 -16.70
CA SER A 131 15.67 -2.25 -17.12
C SER A 131 16.21 -2.76 -18.45
N ALA A 132 16.78 -1.83 -19.22
CA ALA A 132 17.48 -2.07 -20.47
C ALA A 132 18.45 -0.92 -20.71
N GLY A 133 19.66 -1.21 -21.22
CA GLY A 133 20.64 -0.18 -21.58
C GLY A 133 21.03 0.80 -20.47
N GLY A 134 21.01 0.38 -19.20
CA GLY A 134 21.30 1.24 -18.04
C GLY A 134 20.13 2.11 -17.56
N VAL A 135 18.99 2.10 -18.27
CA VAL A 135 17.77 2.78 -17.84
C VAL A 135 16.96 1.88 -16.92
N HIS A 136 16.44 2.44 -15.84
CA HIS A 136 15.57 1.76 -14.88
C HIS A 136 14.22 2.49 -14.80
N ILE A 137 13.13 1.74 -14.92
CA ILE A 137 11.78 2.28 -14.88
C ILE A 137 11.02 1.57 -13.77
N GLY A 138 10.49 2.34 -12.81
CA GLY A 138 9.63 1.84 -11.76
C GLY A 138 8.20 1.67 -12.27
N LEU A 139 7.59 0.53 -11.96
CA LEU A 139 6.20 0.21 -12.29
C LEU A 139 5.39 0.06 -11.00
N GLU A 140 4.28 0.76 -10.93
CA GLU A 140 3.33 0.71 -9.80
C GLU A 140 1.95 0.29 -10.30
N ILE A 141 1.43 -0.80 -9.76
CA ILE A 141 0.18 -1.40 -10.20
C ILE A 141 -0.98 -0.87 -9.37
N ILE A 142 -1.98 -0.33 -10.06
CA ILE A 142 -3.21 0.15 -9.48
C ILE A 142 -4.37 -0.71 -10.03
N THR A 143 -4.80 -1.70 -9.25
CA THR A 143 -5.95 -2.55 -9.62
C THR A 143 -7.26 -1.76 -9.62
N ARG A 144 -7.38 -0.76 -8.74
CA ARG A 144 -8.50 0.17 -8.67
C ARG A 144 -8.01 1.59 -8.37
N LEU A 145 -8.32 2.52 -9.26
CA LEU A 145 -8.08 3.94 -9.02
C LEU A 145 -9.24 4.50 -8.20
N THR A 146 -8.98 4.84 -6.93
CA THR A 146 -9.99 5.39 -6.00
C THR A 146 -9.63 6.80 -5.58
N ASP A 147 -8.39 7.00 -5.15
CA ASP A 147 -7.85 8.30 -4.77
C ASP A 147 -6.60 8.53 -5.62
N ALA A 148 -6.83 9.08 -6.81
CA ALA A 148 -5.78 9.25 -7.81
C ALA A 148 -4.63 10.14 -7.30
N GLN A 149 -4.94 11.13 -6.47
CA GLN A 149 -3.94 12.05 -5.93
C GLN A 149 -3.12 11.38 -4.83
N ALA A 150 -3.74 10.67 -3.89
CA ALA A 150 -3.00 9.96 -2.85
C ALA A 150 -2.15 8.82 -3.44
N GLN A 151 -2.72 8.05 -4.37
CA GLN A 151 -2.02 6.94 -5.02
C GLN A 151 -0.83 7.43 -5.86
N SER A 152 -0.99 8.51 -6.62
CA SER A 152 0.11 9.10 -7.40
C SER A 152 1.19 9.72 -6.52
N ARG A 153 0.81 10.46 -5.46
CA ARG A 153 1.76 11.04 -4.50
C ARG A 153 2.60 9.97 -3.82
N ALA A 154 1.98 8.87 -3.39
CA ALA A 154 2.72 7.77 -2.77
C ALA A 154 3.73 7.13 -3.73
N ALA A 155 3.36 6.99 -5.01
CA ALA A 155 4.25 6.45 -6.03
C ALA A 155 5.40 7.40 -6.37
N LEU A 156 5.15 8.70 -6.49
CA LEU A 156 6.18 9.73 -6.72
C LEU A 156 7.20 9.79 -5.57
N LEU A 157 6.75 9.70 -4.32
CA LEU A 157 7.65 9.62 -3.16
C LEU A 157 8.52 8.35 -3.15
N LYS A 158 8.06 7.25 -3.78
CA LYS A 158 8.89 6.05 -3.99
C LYS A 158 9.92 6.30 -5.11
N GLN A 159 9.50 6.92 -6.21
CA GLN A 159 10.39 7.29 -7.32
C GLN A 159 11.55 8.16 -6.84
N GLU A 160 11.24 9.25 -6.14
CA GLU A 160 12.23 10.19 -5.62
C GLU A 160 13.21 9.50 -4.67
N ALA A 161 12.71 8.73 -3.71
CA ALA A 161 13.54 8.02 -2.75
C ALA A 161 14.44 6.94 -3.38
N ALA A 162 14.01 6.32 -4.48
CA ALA A 162 14.80 5.32 -5.20
C ALA A 162 15.74 5.91 -6.27
N GLY A 163 15.64 7.22 -6.55
CA GLY A 163 16.39 7.86 -7.63
C GLY A 163 16.06 7.31 -9.02
N LEU A 164 14.84 6.79 -9.23
CA LEU A 164 14.45 6.27 -10.54
C LEU A 164 14.07 7.40 -11.49
N PRO A 165 14.62 7.44 -12.71
CA PRO A 165 14.38 8.54 -13.65
C PRO A 165 12.95 8.55 -14.19
N ILE A 166 12.30 7.37 -14.28
CA ILE A 166 10.95 7.23 -14.85
C ILE A 166 10.12 6.33 -13.95
N LEU A 167 8.91 6.79 -13.64
CA LEU A 167 7.83 6.04 -13.00
C LEU A 167 6.66 5.89 -13.96
N VAL A 168 6.13 4.66 -14.04
CA VAL A 168 4.91 4.37 -14.79
C VAL A 168 3.86 3.77 -13.87
N LEU A 169 2.69 4.42 -13.79
CA LEU A 169 1.51 3.83 -13.15
C LEU A 169 0.81 2.92 -14.15
N VAL A 170 0.57 1.67 -13.75
CA VAL A 170 -0.15 0.69 -14.56
C VAL A 170 -1.50 0.45 -13.92
N LEU A 171 -2.57 0.83 -14.61
CA LEU A 171 -3.93 0.61 -14.12
C LEU A 171 -4.49 -0.67 -14.73
N ALA A 172 -5.21 -1.45 -13.94
CA ALA A 172 -5.99 -2.55 -14.51
C ALA A 172 -7.03 -2.00 -15.50
N GLU A 173 -7.13 -2.60 -16.68
CA GLU A 173 -8.11 -2.17 -17.66
C GLU A 173 -9.54 -2.52 -17.19
N SER A 174 -10.33 -1.48 -16.94
CA SER A 174 -11.76 -1.59 -16.61
C SER A 174 -12.49 -0.29 -16.97
N ARG A 175 -13.81 -0.35 -17.18
CA ARG A 175 -14.65 0.84 -17.40
C ARG A 175 -14.50 1.84 -16.25
N ARG A 176 -14.46 1.36 -15.00
CA ARG A 176 -14.31 2.19 -13.80
C ARG A 176 -12.95 2.91 -13.76
N ASN A 177 -11.85 2.21 -14.01
CA ASN A 177 -10.53 2.83 -14.04
C ASN A 177 -10.37 3.82 -15.20
N ARG A 178 -10.96 3.53 -16.36
CA ARG A 178 -11.00 4.49 -17.49
C ARG A 178 -11.70 5.80 -17.13
N LEU A 179 -12.87 5.72 -16.51
CA LEU A 179 -13.62 6.90 -16.06
C LEU A 179 -12.86 7.67 -14.97
N ALA A 180 -12.32 6.96 -13.97
CA ALA A 180 -11.56 7.57 -12.89
C ALA A 180 -10.28 8.26 -13.41
N LEU A 181 -9.57 7.63 -14.34
CA LEU A 181 -8.38 8.21 -14.97
C LEU A 181 -8.73 9.45 -15.79
N ALA A 182 -9.81 9.41 -16.58
CA ALA A 182 -10.26 10.56 -17.35
C ALA A 182 -10.59 11.76 -16.45
N ALA A 183 -11.25 11.51 -15.30
CA ALA A 183 -11.55 12.54 -14.32
C ALA A 183 -10.30 13.09 -13.60
N ALA A 184 -9.31 12.24 -13.35
CA ALA A 184 -8.08 12.61 -12.64
C ALA A 184 -6.98 13.17 -13.55
N LEU A 185 -7.10 13.01 -14.88
CA LEU A 185 -6.05 13.34 -15.84
C LEU A 185 -5.51 14.77 -15.70
N PRO A 186 -6.36 15.83 -15.57
CA PRO A 186 -5.87 17.20 -15.43
C PRO A 186 -4.96 17.41 -14.21
N THR A 187 -5.20 16.65 -13.13
CA THR A 187 -4.39 16.71 -11.91
C THR A 187 -3.13 15.88 -12.01
N LEU A 188 -3.14 14.79 -12.80
CA LEU A 188 -2.01 13.88 -12.95
C LEU A 188 -1.03 14.31 -14.05
N GLU A 189 -1.49 15.00 -15.09
CA GLU A 189 -0.72 15.40 -16.26
C GLU A 189 0.61 16.12 -15.92
N PRO A 190 0.68 17.05 -14.95
CA PRO A 190 1.94 17.69 -14.60
C PRO A 190 3.04 16.72 -14.12
N SER A 191 2.64 15.62 -13.45
CA SER A 191 3.57 14.61 -12.92
C SER A 191 3.70 13.37 -13.80
N PHE A 192 2.75 13.15 -14.71
CA PHE A 192 2.68 12.02 -15.64
C PHE A 192 2.31 12.51 -17.06
N PRO A 193 3.19 13.26 -17.72
CA PRO A 193 2.87 13.92 -19.00
C PRO A 193 2.79 12.96 -20.18
N THR A 194 3.36 11.75 -20.07
CA THR A 194 3.36 10.80 -21.18
C THR A 194 1.99 10.12 -21.31
N ARG A 195 1.33 10.31 -22.46
CA ARG A 195 0.01 9.75 -22.74
C ARG A 195 -0.01 8.21 -22.72
N PRO A 196 -1.12 7.57 -22.32
CA PRO A 196 -1.18 6.11 -22.17
C PRO A 196 -0.76 5.28 -23.37
N ARG A 197 -1.18 5.67 -24.58
CA ARG A 197 -0.78 4.95 -25.79
C ARG A 197 0.71 5.08 -26.07
N ALA A 198 1.29 6.26 -25.86
CA ALA A 198 2.71 6.50 -26.09
C ALA A 198 3.58 5.68 -25.14
N VAL A 199 3.22 5.64 -23.85
CA VAL A 199 3.91 4.80 -22.85
C VAL A 199 3.97 3.34 -23.30
N LEU A 200 2.81 2.75 -23.64
CA LEU A 200 2.75 1.34 -24.02
C LEU A 200 3.49 1.07 -25.34
N THR A 201 3.43 1.97 -26.31
CA THR A 201 4.17 1.85 -27.58
C THR A 201 5.68 1.83 -27.34
N SER A 202 6.22 2.78 -26.57
CA SER A 202 7.66 2.80 -26.23
C SER A 202 8.09 1.52 -25.51
N LEU A 203 7.34 1.10 -24.50
CA LEU A 203 7.67 -0.11 -23.74
C LEU A 203 7.60 -1.38 -24.59
N ARG A 204 6.70 -1.46 -25.58
CA ARG A 204 6.60 -2.58 -26.54
C ARG A 204 7.83 -2.72 -27.41
N VAL A 205 8.37 -1.61 -27.91
CA VAL A 205 9.56 -1.63 -28.78
C VAL A 205 10.87 -1.70 -28.00
N GLY A 206 10.81 -1.69 -26.67
CA GLY A 206 11.98 -1.77 -25.80
C GLY A 206 12.67 -0.43 -25.55
N GLU A 207 11.94 0.68 -25.69
CA GLU A 207 12.44 2.03 -25.47
C GLU A 207 11.79 2.66 -24.22
N PRO A 208 12.55 3.45 -23.44
CA PRO A 208 11.98 4.17 -22.31
C PRO A 208 11.00 5.24 -22.80
N PRO A 209 9.87 5.46 -22.10
CA PRO A 209 9.04 6.64 -22.32
C PRO A 209 9.84 7.94 -22.08
N ALA A 210 9.41 9.05 -22.72
CA ALA A 210 10.12 10.33 -22.58
C ALA A 210 10.12 10.90 -21.15
N ALA A 211 9.10 10.57 -20.37
CA ALA A 211 8.93 11.00 -18.98
C ALA A 211 8.01 10.01 -18.24
N ASN A 212 7.68 10.33 -16.98
CA ASN A 212 6.65 9.63 -16.24
C ASN A 212 5.36 9.46 -17.05
N GLY A 213 4.67 8.34 -16.84
CA GLY A 213 3.49 8.01 -17.65
C GLY A 213 2.50 7.10 -16.94
N ILE A 214 1.35 6.93 -17.57
CA ILE A 214 0.27 6.09 -17.06
C ILE A 214 -0.24 5.25 -18.21
N PHE A 215 -0.41 3.93 -18.07
CA PHE A 215 -1.16 3.15 -19.07
C PHE A 215 -2.09 2.14 -18.42
N LEU A 216 -3.00 1.59 -19.23
CA LEU A 216 -3.95 0.56 -18.80
C LEU A 216 -3.64 -0.77 -19.50
N VAL A 217 -3.82 -1.88 -18.77
CA VAL A 217 -3.66 -3.24 -19.30
C VAL A 217 -4.58 -4.25 -18.63
#